data_AF-X0YDN0-F1
#
_entry.id   AF-X0YDN0-F1
#
_cell.length_a   1.000
_cell.length_b   1.000
_cell.length_c   1.000
_cell.angle_alpha   90.00
_cell.angle_beta   90.00
_cell.angle_gamma   90.00
#
_symmetry.space_group_name_H-M   'P 1'
#
loop_
_entity.id
_entity.type
_entity.pdbx_description
1 polymer ?
#
loop_
_entity_poly.entity_id
_entity_poly.type
_entity_poly.pdbx_seq_one_letter_code
_entity_poly.pdbx_strand_id
1 'polypeptide(L)'
;AFDLIRQGNSDSAVSVLFGNEYEQQKCVYSDGMANFDAVITGVAISDMKRAARTISVKAAIVIFLSPLVLLTWLIVFRSVRRWGKILIHNNRLLAEQADELVSLNKNLDQKVVERTRELEASQEFAVKARRVAEDANKSLTAEITERMEAEKSLRIFESYIKASGQGMAMSSLDGKITYANPELCRMLEEDNPEDIYGKEIADYYPEILRQRLKEEIFPDVMRLGQWKGEMMMLTKNGKIIPTYENIF
;
A
#
# COMPACT_ATOMS: atom_id res chain seq x y z
N ALA A 1 88.71 -87.87 -47.17
CA ALA A 1 87.95 -88.37 -48.34
C ALA A 1 88.20 -87.56 -49.60
N PHE A 2 87.70 -86.31 -49.71
CA PHE A 2 87.85 -85.50 -50.93
C PHE A 2 89.31 -85.18 -51.31
N ASP A 3 90.19 -85.01 -50.32
CA ASP A 3 91.63 -84.83 -50.59
C ASP A 3 92.35 -86.13 -51.01
N LEU A 4 91.85 -87.31 -50.61
CA LEU A 4 92.37 -88.61 -51.07
C LEU A 4 92.00 -88.87 -52.55
N ILE A 5 90.81 -88.43 -52.97
CA ILE A 5 90.38 -88.46 -54.39
C ILE A 5 91.26 -87.53 -55.23
N ARG A 6 91.57 -86.33 -54.74
CA ARG A 6 92.47 -85.38 -55.44
C ARG A 6 93.89 -85.90 -55.64
N GLN A 7 94.37 -86.80 -54.79
CA GLN A 7 95.71 -87.38 -54.86
C GLN A 7 95.78 -88.68 -55.70
N GLY A 8 94.70 -89.04 -56.42
CA GLY A 8 94.65 -90.22 -57.28
C GLY A 8 94.52 -91.56 -56.55
N ASN A 9 94.46 -91.54 -55.21
CA ASN A 9 94.31 -92.74 -54.38
C ASN A 9 92.83 -93.05 -54.15
N SER A 10 92.15 -93.41 -55.25
CA SER A 10 90.71 -93.67 -55.29
C SER A 10 90.29 -94.81 -54.35
N ASP A 11 91.09 -95.86 -54.25
CA ASP A 11 90.78 -97.02 -53.39
C ASP A 11 90.76 -96.65 -51.90
N SER A 12 91.71 -95.81 -51.45
CA SER A 12 91.75 -95.33 -50.06
C SER A 12 90.67 -94.27 -49.77
N ALA A 13 90.23 -93.52 -50.79
CA ALA A 13 89.13 -92.59 -50.64
C ALA A 13 87.78 -93.30 -50.51
N VAL A 14 87.58 -94.38 -51.29
CA VAL A 14 86.40 -95.24 -51.23
C VAL A 14 86.30 -95.94 -49.87
N SER A 15 87.41 -96.43 -49.32
CA SER A 15 87.41 -97.06 -47.99
C SER A 15 87.07 -96.09 -46.85
N VAL A 16 87.36 -94.79 -46.99
CA VAL A 16 86.97 -93.75 -46.03
C VAL A 16 85.53 -93.29 -46.23
N LEU A 17 85.07 -93.14 -47.49
CA LEU A 17 83.71 -92.70 -47.82
C LEU A 17 82.64 -93.77 -47.61
N PHE A 18 83.02 -95.05 -47.68
CA PHE A 18 82.14 -96.19 -47.45
C PHE A 18 82.66 -97.06 -46.30
N GLY A 19 83.51 -96.48 -45.46
CA GLY A 19 84.04 -97.12 -44.27
C GLY A 19 83.06 -97.05 -43.09
N ASN A 20 83.27 -97.94 -42.13
CA ASN A 20 82.47 -98.01 -40.91
C ASN A 20 82.46 -96.68 -40.12
N GLU A 21 83.56 -95.91 -40.18
CA GLU A 21 83.67 -94.59 -39.51
C GLU A 21 82.75 -93.52 -40.13
N TYR A 22 82.60 -93.48 -41.46
CA TYR A 22 81.73 -92.49 -42.11
C TYR A 22 80.24 -92.79 -41.90
N GLU A 23 79.86 -94.07 -41.89
CA GLU A 23 78.49 -94.47 -41.53
C GLU A 23 78.17 -94.17 -40.05
N GLN A 24 79.13 -94.38 -39.13
CA GLN A 24 78.98 -93.92 -37.74
C GLN A 24 78.79 -92.40 -37.64
N GLN A 25 79.55 -91.62 -38.43
CA GLN A 25 79.43 -90.16 -38.43
C GLN A 25 78.07 -89.67 -38.98
N LYS A 26 77.51 -90.34 -39.99
CA LYS A 26 76.13 -90.08 -40.46
C LYS A 26 75.10 -90.37 -39.38
N CYS A 27 75.24 -91.47 -38.63
CA CYS A 27 74.36 -91.78 -37.52
C CYS A 27 74.42 -90.67 -36.45
N VAL A 28 75.64 -90.26 -36.03
CA VAL A 28 75.82 -89.18 -35.06
C VAL A 28 75.23 -87.85 -35.54
N TYR A 29 75.41 -87.52 -36.82
CA TYR A 29 74.83 -86.29 -37.39
C TYR A 29 73.30 -86.36 -37.48
N SER A 30 72.75 -87.51 -37.90
CA SER A 30 71.29 -87.73 -37.93
C SER A 30 70.67 -87.64 -36.54
N ASP A 31 71.29 -88.28 -35.54
CA ASP A 31 70.85 -88.21 -34.14
C ASP A 31 70.99 -86.79 -33.59
N GLY A 32 72.08 -86.09 -33.93
CA GLY A 32 72.30 -84.70 -33.58
C GLY A 32 71.26 -83.76 -34.19
N MET A 33 70.92 -83.97 -35.48
CA MET A 33 69.87 -83.20 -36.17
C MET A 33 68.47 -83.52 -35.65
N ALA A 34 68.17 -84.78 -35.35
CA ALA A 34 66.91 -85.17 -34.72
C ALA A 34 66.77 -84.55 -33.32
N ASN A 35 67.84 -84.53 -32.53
CA ASN A 35 67.85 -83.88 -31.22
C ASN A 35 67.76 -82.35 -31.33
N PHE A 36 68.46 -81.75 -32.30
CA PHE A 36 68.38 -80.32 -32.57
C PHE A 36 66.97 -79.89 -33.00
N ASP A 37 66.35 -80.64 -33.92
CA ASP A 37 64.97 -80.41 -34.35
C ASP A 37 64.00 -80.55 -33.18
N ALA A 38 64.15 -81.59 -32.34
CA ALA A 38 63.34 -81.79 -31.14
C ALA A 38 63.48 -80.62 -30.13
N VAL A 39 64.68 -80.07 -29.95
CA VAL A 39 64.92 -78.93 -29.06
C VAL A 39 64.31 -77.64 -29.62
N ILE A 40 64.56 -77.33 -30.90
CA ILE A 40 64.04 -76.10 -31.53
C ILE A 40 62.51 -76.13 -31.60
N THR A 41 61.93 -77.26 -32.01
CA THR A 41 60.47 -77.43 -32.03
C THR A 41 59.89 -77.39 -30.62
N GLY A 42 60.55 -78.01 -29.63
CA GLY A 42 60.14 -77.95 -28.23
C GLY A 42 60.10 -76.53 -27.66
N VAL A 43 61.16 -75.74 -27.89
CA VAL A 43 61.22 -74.33 -27.48
C VAL A 43 60.14 -73.52 -28.19
N ALA A 44 60.03 -73.61 -29.52
CA ALA A 44 59.03 -72.89 -30.31
C ALA A 44 57.59 -73.21 -29.85
N ILE A 45 57.27 -74.49 -29.65
CA ILE A 45 55.96 -74.93 -29.15
C ILE A 45 55.71 -74.41 -27.73
N SER A 46 56.73 -74.42 -26.86
CA SER A 46 56.59 -73.95 -25.49
C SER A 46 56.36 -72.44 -25.40
N ASP A 47 57.03 -71.65 -26.23
CA ASP A 47 56.85 -70.20 -26.32
C ASP A 47 55.49 -69.85 -26.93
N MET A 48 55.07 -70.55 -27.99
CA MET A 48 53.72 -70.43 -28.54
C MET A 48 52.64 -70.73 -27.50
N LYS A 49 52.82 -71.79 -26.68
CA LYS A 49 51.90 -72.13 -25.60
C LYS A 49 51.85 -71.06 -24.51
N ARG A 50 52.99 -70.48 -24.11
CA ARG A 50 53.06 -69.37 -23.14
C ARG A 50 52.36 -68.12 -23.66
N ALA A 51 52.59 -67.75 -24.92
CA ALA A 51 51.93 -66.63 -25.57
C ALA A 51 50.42 -66.84 -25.66
N ALA A 52 49.97 -68.01 -26.13
CA ALA A 52 48.55 -68.37 -26.19
C ALA A 52 47.87 -68.35 -24.81
N ARG A 53 48.56 -68.82 -23.76
CA ARG A 53 48.06 -68.75 -22.37
C ARG A 53 47.92 -67.32 -21.88
N THR A 54 48.88 -66.44 -22.18
CA THR A 54 48.82 -65.03 -21.76
C THR A 54 47.68 -64.29 -22.46
N ILE A 55 47.48 -64.54 -23.76
CA ILE A 55 46.38 -63.95 -24.53
C ILE A 55 45.04 -64.44 -24.01
N SER A 56 44.87 -65.73 -23.77
CA SER A 56 43.60 -66.29 -23.26
C SER A 56 43.26 -65.78 -21.86
N VAL A 57 44.22 -65.65 -20.94
CA VAL A 57 43.99 -65.06 -19.62
C VAL A 57 43.56 -63.60 -19.73
N LYS A 58 44.23 -62.79 -20.56
CA LYS A 58 43.84 -61.39 -20.78
C LYS A 58 42.45 -61.29 -21.42
N ALA A 59 42.15 -62.14 -22.40
CA ALA A 59 40.83 -62.19 -23.04
C ALA A 59 39.73 -62.54 -22.02
N ALA A 60 39.96 -63.49 -21.12
CA ALA A 60 39.01 -63.84 -20.07
C ALA A 60 38.74 -62.66 -19.12
N ILE A 61 39.77 -61.91 -18.73
CA ILE A 61 39.62 -60.70 -17.90
C ILE A 61 38.78 -59.64 -18.62
N VAL A 62 39.04 -59.39 -19.90
CA VAL A 62 38.29 -58.42 -20.70
C VAL A 62 36.82 -58.84 -20.84
N ILE A 63 36.57 -60.12 -21.12
CA ILE A 63 35.20 -60.68 -21.20
C ILE A 63 34.49 -60.54 -19.86
N PHE A 64 35.18 -60.74 -18.75
CA PHE A 64 34.61 -60.61 -17.41
C PHE A 64 34.31 -59.15 -17.01
N LEU A 65 35.17 -58.20 -17.38
CA LEU A 65 35.00 -56.78 -17.06
C LEU A 65 34.04 -56.05 -18.02
N SER A 66 33.92 -56.52 -19.26
CA SER A 66 33.01 -55.95 -20.27
C SER A 66 31.56 -55.76 -19.77
N PRO A 67 30.89 -56.77 -19.17
CA PRO A 67 29.53 -56.59 -18.67
C PRO A 67 29.44 -55.58 -17.52
N LEU A 68 30.47 -55.46 -16.69
CA LEU A 68 30.51 -54.46 -15.61
C LEU A 68 30.54 -53.03 -16.20
N VAL A 69 31.39 -52.80 -17.20
CA VAL A 69 31.47 -51.50 -17.90
C VAL A 69 30.17 -51.20 -18.67
N LEU A 70 29.59 -52.21 -19.32
CA LEU A 70 28.30 -52.05 -20.01
C LEU A 70 27.17 -51.72 -19.02
N LEU A 71 27.15 -52.34 -17.85
CA LEU A 71 26.15 -52.10 -16.81
C LEU A 71 26.29 -50.68 -16.23
N THR A 72 27.52 -50.23 -15.91
CA THR A 72 27.74 -48.86 -15.43
C THR A 72 27.36 -47.83 -16.48
N TRP A 73 27.75 -48.06 -17.74
CA TRP A 73 27.36 -47.18 -18.85
C TRP A 73 25.84 -47.13 -19.03
N LEU A 74 25.14 -48.27 -18.91
CA LEU A 74 23.69 -48.35 -18.99
C LEU A 74 23.00 -47.65 -17.81
N ILE A 75 23.55 -47.74 -16.60
CA ILE A 75 23.06 -46.99 -15.42
C ILE A 75 23.23 -45.49 -15.65
N VAL A 76 24.41 -45.04 -16.08
CA VAL A 76 24.69 -43.63 -16.38
C VAL A 76 23.74 -43.14 -17.47
N PHE A 77 23.57 -43.90 -18.54
CA PHE A 77 22.66 -43.56 -19.64
C PHE A 77 21.20 -43.44 -19.19
N ARG A 78 20.73 -44.40 -18.37
CA ARG A 78 19.38 -44.34 -17.78
C ARG A 78 19.23 -43.15 -16.84
N SER A 79 20.25 -42.87 -16.03
CA SER A 79 20.31 -41.73 -15.13
C SER A 79 20.18 -40.44 -15.93
N VAL A 80 21.09 -40.19 -16.89
CA VAL A 80 21.09 -38.98 -17.74
C VAL A 80 19.75 -38.78 -18.45
N ARG A 81 19.16 -39.86 -19.02
CA ARG A 81 17.83 -39.78 -19.63
C ARG A 81 16.73 -39.41 -18.63
N ARG A 82 16.80 -39.90 -17.39
CA ARG A 82 15.86 -39.56 -16.32
C ARG A 82 16.02 -38.10 -15.89
N TRP A 83 17.24 -37.64 -15.64
CA TRP A 83 17.54 -36.24 -15.29
C TRP A 83 17.12 -35.27 -16.40
N GLY A 84 17.33 -35.63 -17.67
CA GLY A 84 16.89 -34.81 -18.80
C GLY A 84 15.38 -34.59 -18.81
N LYS A 85 14.58 -35.64 -18.55
CA LYS A 85 13.11 -35.50 -18.45
C LYS A 85 12.69 -34.61 -17.27
N ILE A 86 13.29 -34.83 -16.10
CA ILE A 86 13.00 -34.03 -14.90
C ILE A 86 13.39 -32.57 -15.11
N LEU A 87 14.55 -32.32 -15.73
CA LEU A 87 15.03 -30.97 -15.99
C LEU A 87 14.12 -30.21 -16.95
N ILE A 88 13.65 -30.87 -18.02
CA ILE A 88 12.70 -30.25 -18.97
C ILE A 88 11.37 -29.93 -18.27
N HIS A 89 10.85 -30.85 -17.46
CA HIS A 89 9.59 -30.60 -16.73
C HIS A 89 9.73 -29.46 -15.72
N ASN A 90 10.80 -29.45 -14.93
CA ASN A 90 11.06 -28.39 -13.94
C ASN A 90 11.29 -27.04 -14.61
N ASN A 91 12.05 -26.98 -15.71
CA ASN A 91 12.23 -25.74 -16.47
C ASN A 91 10.90 -25.21 -17.03
N ARG A 92 10.02 -26.10 -17.49
CA ARG A 92 8.68 -25.71 -17.95
C ARG A 92 7.83 -25.16 -16.81
N LEU A 93 7.83 -25.81 -15.66
CA LEU A 93 7.09 -25.33 -14.48
C LEU A 93 7.62 -23.97 -14.01
N LEU A 94 8.94 -23.78 -13.99
CA LEU A 94 9.55 -22.49 -13.66
C LEU A 94 9.15 -21.40 -14.66
N ALA A 95 9.07 -21.71 -15.95
CA ALA A 95 8.60 -20.76 -16.96
C ALA A 95 7.12 -20.40 -16.75
N GLU A 96 6.25 -21.38 -16.48
CA GLU A 96 4.84 -21.15 -16.20
C GLU A 96 4.64 -20.28 -14.93
N GLN A 97 5.40 -20.54 -13.87
CA GLN A 97 5.39 -19.71 -12.65
C GLN A 97 5.91 -18.29 -12.89
N ALA A 98 6.96 -18.14 -13.71
CA ALA A 98 7.48 -16.82 -14.07
C ALA A 98 6.43 -16.00 -14.84
N ASP A 99 5.74 -16.63 -15.79
CA ASP A 99 4.64 -15.99 -16.54
C ASP A 99 3.47 -15.63 -15.62
N GLU A 100 3.09 -16.50 -14.69
CA GLU A 100 2.06 -16.22 -13.69
C GLU A 100 2.44 -15.00 -12.83
N LEU A 101 3.67 -14.95 -12.32
CA LEU A 101 4.17 -13.81 -11.54
C LEU A 101 4.15 -12.51 -12.35
N VAL A 102 4.56 -12.54 -13.62
CA VAL A 102 4.50 -11.36 -14.50
C VAL A 102 3.06 -10.90 -14.69
N SER A 103 2.13 -11.82 -14.90
CA SER A 103 0.70 -11.48 -15.07
C SER A 103 0.10 -10.90 -13.78
N LEU A 104 0.46 -11.46 -12.62
CA LEU A 104 0.00 -11.01 -11.32
C LEU A 104 0.57 -9.63 -10.99
N ASN A 105 1.86 -9.42 -11.24
CA ASN A 105 2.53 -8.14 -11.01
C ASN A 105 1.91 -7.04 -11.88
N LYS A 106 1.65 -7.34 -13.17
CA LYS A 106 0.93 -6.42 -14.06
C LYS A 106 -0.48 -6.10 -13.56
N ASN A 107 -1.21 -7.08 -13.02
CA ASN A 107 -2.54 -6.84 -12.44
C ASN A 107 -2.45 -5.98 -11.18
N LEU A 108 -1.47 -6.25 -10.31
CA LEU A 108 -1.22 -5.46 -9.11
C LEU A 108 -0.85 -4.03 -9.46
N ASP A 109 0.05 -3.80 -10.42
CA ASP A 109 0.41 -2.46 -10.89
C ASP A 109 -0.81 -1.70 -11.41
N GLN A 110 -1.68 -2.36 -12.19
CA GLN A 110 -2.93 -1.76 -12.65
C GLN A 110 -3.84 -1.37 -11.49
N LYS A 111 -4.04 -2.26 -10.51
CA LYS A 111 -4.84 -1.99 -9.31
C LYS A 111 -4.25 -0.88 -8.45
N VAL A 112 -2.93 -0.84 -8.31
CA VAL A 112 -2.23 0.21 -7.56
C VAL A 112 -2.47 1.56 -8.23
N VAL A 113 -2.31 1.65 -9.56
CA VAL A 113 -2.59 2.89 -10.30
C VAL A 113 -4.06 3.31 -10.16
N GLU A 114 -5.00 2.37 -10.27
CA GLU A 114 -6.44 2.64 -10.12
C GLU A 114 -6.76 3.17 -8.72
N ARG A 115 -6.33 2.46 -7.67
CA ARG A 115 -6.53 2.89 -6.29
C ARG A 115 -5.84 4.21 -5.96
N THR A 116 -4.66 4.46 -6.52
CA THR A 116 -3.94 5.72 -6.32
C THR A 116 -4.75 6.89 -6.89
N ARG A 117 -5.31 6.74 -8.10
CA ARG A 117 -6.19 7.75 -8.69
C ARG A 117 -7.47 7.98 -7.89
N GLU A 118 -8.10 6.91 -7.39
CA GLU A 118 -9.28 7.03 -6.52
C GLU A 118 -8.95 7.78 -5.22
N LEU A 119 -7.81 7.46 -4.60
CA LEU A 119 -7.32 8.12 -3.39
C LEU A 119 -7.03 9.60 -3.64
N GLU A 120 -6.34 9.94 -4.73
CA GLU A 120 -6.05 11.33 -5.11
C GLU A 120 -7.34 12.13 -5.33
N ALA A 121 -8.31 11.57 -6.08
CA ALA A 121 -9.59 12.22 -6.31
C ALA A 121 -10.40 12.41 -5.00
N SER A 122 -10.41 11.40 -4.12
CA SER A 122 -11.06 11.50 -2.81
C SER A 122 -10.39 12.53 -1.90
N GLN A 123 -9.05 12.63 -1.94
CA GLN A 123 -8.30 13.61 -1.18
C GLN A 123 -8.56 15.03 -1.68
N GLU A 124 -8.58 15.23 -3.00
CA GLU A 124 -8.89 16.53 -3.60
C GLU A 124 -10.30 16.99 -3.21
N PHE A 125 -11.29 16.09 -3.27
CA PHE A 125 -12.64 16.38 -2.81
C PHE A 125 -12.68 16.74 -1.32
N ALA A 126 -11.99 15.99 -0.46
CA ALA A 126 -11.95 16.26 0.97
C ALA A 126 -11.30 17.63 1.30
N VAL A 127 -10.24 18.00 0.58
CA VAL A 127 -9.59 19.32 0.74
C VAL A 127 -10.54 20.46 0.34
N LYS A 128 -11.26 20.31 -0.78
CA LYS A 128 -12.26 21.30 -1.22
C LYS A 128 -13.40 21.43 -0.21
N ALA A 129 -13.95 20.31 0.25
CA ALA A 129 -15.02 20.30 1.25
C ALA A 129 -14.58 20.96 2.57
N ARG A 130 -13.37 20.65 3.04
CA ARG A 130 -12.80 21.27 4.24
C ARG A 130 -12.65 22.79 4.10
N ARG A 131 -12.15 23.27 2.96
CA ARG A 131 -12.00 24.71 2.70
C ARG A 131 -13.36 25.44 2.75
N VAL A 132 -14.38 24.88 2.11
CA VAL A 132 -15.74 25.44 2.14
C VAL A 132 -16.29 25.47 3.57
N ALA A 133 -16.08 24.40 4.34
CA ALA A 133 -16.51 24.35 5.74
C ALA A 133 -15.77 25.38 6.62
N GLU A 134 -14.46 25.57 6.42
CA GLU A 134 -13.68 26.59 7.14
C GLU A 134 -14.15 28.00 6.82
N ASP A 135 -14.46 28.31 5.57
CA ASP A 135 -14.96 29.62 5.16
C ASP A 135 -16.38 29.87 5.70
N ALA A 136 -17.27 28.87 5.64
CA ALA A 136 -18.61 28.95 6.24
C ALA A 136 -18.54 29.16 7.76
N ASN A 137 -17.65 28.44 8.45
CA ASN A 137 -17.50 28.56 9.89
C ASN A 137 -16.97 29.94 10.32
N LYS A 138 -16.04 30.53 9.55
CA LYS A 138 -15.59 31.91 9.77
C LYS A 138 -16.75 32.90 9.62
N SER A 139 -17.56 32.76 8.58
CA SER A 139 -18.71 33.63 8.35
C SER A 139 -19.74 33.52 9.49
N LEU A 140 -20.07 32.29 9.90
CA LEU A 140 -20.99 32.05 11.01
C LEU A 140 -20.46 32.61 12.34
N THR A 141 -19.16 32.47 12.60
CA THR A 141 -18.56 33.00 13.83
C THR A 141 -18.63 34.52 13.86
N ALA A 142 -18.42 35.18 12.72
CA ALA A 142 -18.57 36.64 12.61
C ALA A 142 -20.02 37.09 12.85
N GLU A 143 -21.00 36.44 12.21
CA GLU A 143 -22.43 36.73 12.38
C GLU A 143 -22.89 36.53 13.83
N ILE A 144 -22.47 35.43 14.48
CA ILE A 144 -22.76 35.18 15.89
C ILE A 144 -22.17 36.27 16.78
N THR A 145 -20.94 36.71 16.50
CA THR A 145 -20.28 37.75 17.29
C THR A 145 -21.04 39.08 17.18
N GLU A 146 -21.38 39.51 15.96
CA GLU A 146 -22.17 40.73 15.71
C GLU A 146 -23.52 40.67 16.43
N ARG A 147 -24.23 39.53 16.32
CA ARG A 147 -25.51 39.34 17.01
C ARG A 147 -25.35 39.40 18.53
N MET A 148 -24.31 38.78 19.09
CA MET A 148 -24.04 38.82 20.53
C MET A 148 -23.76 40.24 21.02
N GLU A 149 -23.06 41.07 20.23
CA GLU A 149 -22.79 42.47 20.55
C GLU A 149 -24.07 43.33 20.50
N ALA A 150 -24.92 43.14 19.49
CA ALA A 150 -26.22 43.79 19.39
C ALA A 150 -27.14 43.41 20.57
N GLU A 151 -27.25 42.12 20.89
CA GLU A 151 -28.03 41.65 22.03
C GLU A 151 -27.48 42.17 23.36
N LYS A 152 -26.16 42.25 23.53
CA LYS A 152 -25.54 42.83 24.72
C LYS A 152 -25.88 44.32 24.83
N SER A 153 -25.79 45.07 23.74
CA SER A 153 -26.12 46.50 23.72
C SER A 153 -27.59 46.75 24.05
N LEU A 154 -28.50 45.94 23.49
CA LEU A 154 -29.93 45.98 23.82
C LEU A 154 -30.17 45.69 25.30
N ARG A 155 -29.54 44.65 25.87
CA ARG A 155 -29.67 44.32 27.30
C ARG A 155 -29.16 45.45 28.20
N ILE A 156 -28.05 46.09 27.84
CA ILE A 156 -27.51 47.23 28.60
C ILE A 156 -28.49 48.41 28.55
N PHE A 157 -29.01 48.73 27.36
CA PHE A 157 -29.99 49.81 27.19
C PHE A 157 -31.29 49.54 27.96
N GLU A 158 -31.81 48.33 27.88
CA GLU A 158 -33.00 47.90 28.63
C GLU A 158 -32.78 48.02 30.14
N SER A 159 -31.62 47.55 30.63
CA SER A 159 -31.25 47.67 32.05
C SER A 159 -31.13 49.13 32.47
N TYR A 160 -30.59 50.00 31.62
CA TYR A 160 -30.47 51.43 31.90
C TYR A 160 -31.84 52.11 32.00
N ILE A 161 -32.75 51.86 31.06
CA ILE A 161 -34.11 52.42 31.10
C ILE A 161 -34.87 51.93 32.34
N LYS A 162 -34.74 50.64 32.68
CA LYS A 162 -35.40 50.07 33.87
C LYS A 162 -34.87 50.64 35.18
N ALA A 163 -33.59 51.03 35.23
CA ALA A 163 -32.95 51.62 36.41
C ALA A 163 -33.05 53.16 36.45
N SER A 164 -33.59 53.81 35.41
CA SER A 164 -33.77 55.26 35.38
C SER A 164 -34.76 55.70 36.45
N GLY A 165 -34.42 56.77 37.18
CA GLY A 165 -35.34 57.44 38.11
C GLY A 165 -36.36 58.34 37.43
N GLN A 166 -36.41 58.37 36.09
CA GLN A 166 -37.44 59.08 35.32
C GLN A 166 -38.47 58.09 34.79
N GLY A 167 -39.75 58.44 34.89
CA GLY A 167 -40.82 57.73 34.20
C GLY A 167 -40.69 57.87 32.69
N MET A 168 -40.58 56.76 31.99
CA MET A 168 -40.47 56.71 30.53
C MET A 168 -41.57 55.81 29.97
N ALA A 169 -42.24 56.31 28.93
CA ALA A 169 -43.16 55.53 28.11
C ALA A 169 -42.91 55.79 26.63
N MET A 170 -43.31 54.82 25.82
CA MET A 170 -43.41 54.93 24.38
C MET A 170 -44.84 54.57 24.00
N SER A 171 -45.41 55.29 23.04
CA SER A 171 -46.73 55.01 22.50
C SER A 171 -46.70 54.88 20.99
N SER A 172 -47.67 54.17 20.41
CA SER A 172 -47.96 54.26 18.99
C SER A 172 -48.43 55.67 18.61
N LEU A 173 -48.42 55.99 17.32
CA LEU A 173 -48.97 57.25 16.79
C LEU A 173 -50.45 57.49 17.18
N ASP A 174 -51.20 56.42 17.42
CA ASP A 174 -52.61 56.48 17.86
C ASP A 174 -52.77 56.69 19.38
N GLY A 175 -51.70 57.01 20.12
CA GLY A 175 -51.77 57.32 21.56
C GLY A 175 -51.76 56.12 22.50
N LYS A 176 -51.74 54.88 21.99
CA LYS A 176 -51.66 53.67 22.81
C LYS A 176 -50.26 53.39 23.31
N ILE A 177 -50.10 53.15 24.60
CA ILE A 177 -48.80 52.88 25.22
C ILE A 177 -48.27 51.50 24.77
N THR A 178 -47.08 51.46 24.19
CA THR A 178 -46.40 50.23 23.74
C THR A 178 -45.27 49.79 24.67
N TYR A 179 -44.76 50.71 25.48
CA TYR A 179 -43.75 50.43 26.48
C TYR A 179 -43.85 51.45 27.62
N ALA A 180 -43.53 51.01 28.83
CA ALA A 180 -43.39 51.83 30.02
C ALA A 180 -42.34 51.19 30.94
N ASN A 181 -41.46 51.99 31.51
CA ASN A 181 -40.47 51.51 32.47
C ASN A 181 -41.08 51.34 33.88
N PRO A 182 -40.41 50.61 34.79
CA PRO A 182 -40.91 50.39 36.15
C PRO A 182 -41.08 51.68 36.97
N GLU A 183 -40.29 52.72 36.69
CA GLU A 183 -40.42 54.01 37.36
C GLU A 183 -41.76 54.68 37.05
N LEU A 184 -42.15 54.75 35.77
CA LEU A 184 -43.42 55.35 35.37
C LEU A 184 -44.61 54.61 36.00
N CYS A 185 -44.54 53.28 36.02
CA CYS A 185 -45.55 52.44 36.68
C CYS A 185 -45.70 52.77 38.16
N ARG A 186 -44.57 52.95 38.86
CA ARG A 186 -44.56 53.34 40.28
C ARG A 186 -45.11 54.74 40.49
N MET A 187 -44.77 55.70 39.63
CA MET A 187 -45.29 57.07 39.68
C MET A 187 -46.80 57.10 39.46
N LEU A 188 -47.31 56.28 38.53
CA LEU A 188 -48.72 56.16 38.20
C LEU A 188 -49.53 55.27 39.15
N GLU A 189 -48.88 54.67 40.15
CA GLU A 189 -49.50 53.77 41.13
C GLU A 189 -50.21 52.58 40.46
N GLU A 190 -49.65 52.09 39.35
CA GLU A 190 -50.05 50.85 38.69
C GLU A 190 -49.30 49.65 39.28
N ASP A 191 -49.93 48.47 39.22
CA ASP A 191 -49.41 47.26 39.88
C ASP A 191 -48.23 46.67 39.12
N ASN A 192 -48.33 46.57 37.79
CA ASN A 192 -47.25 46.13 36.91
C ASN A 192 -47.13 47.01 35.66
N PRO A 193 -45.91 47.19 35.10
CA PRO A 193 -45.73 47.97 33.87
C PRO A 193 -46.55 47.44 32.68
N GLU A 194 -46.77 46.12 32.64
CA GLU A 194 -47.57 45.46 31.59
C GLU A 194 -49.05 45.86 31.64
N ASP A 195 -49.57 46.27 32.80
CA ASP A 195 -50.96 46.73 32.97
C ASP A 195 -51.20 48.08 32.27
N ILE A 196 -50.14 48.79 31.91
CA ILE A 196 -50.17 50.08 31.22
C ILE A 196 -50.25 49.88 29.69
N TYR A 197 -49.79 48.73 29.19
CA TYR A 197 -49.65 48.49 27.76
C TYR A 197 -51.02 48.42 27.08
N GLY A 198 -51.17 49.13 25.96
CA GLY A 198 -52.39 49.23 25.18
C GLY A 198 -53.42 50.23 25.69
N LYS A 199 -53.26 50.78 26.90
CA LYS A 199 -54.08 51.90 27.39
C LYS A 199 -53.77 53.20 26.62
N GLU A 200 -54.75 54.09 26.55
CA GLU A 200 -54.58 55.40 25.95
C GLU A 200 -53.74 56.28 26.89
N ILE A 201 -52.67 56.90 26.39
CA ILE A 201 -51.81 57.74 27.24
C ILE A 201 -52.57 58.92 27.86
N ALA A 202 -53.61 59.41 27.16
CA ALA A 202 -54.49 60.47 27.64
C ALA A 202 -55.30 60.07 28.90
N ASP A 203 -55.47 58.77 29.18
CA ASP A 203 -56.21 58.32 30.37
C ASP A 203 -55.49 58.67 31.68
N TYR A 204 -54.16 58.79 31.63
CA TYR A 204 -53.31 59.22 32.74
C TYR A 204 -53.21 60.74 32.87
N TYR A 205 -54.12 61.49 32.26
CA TYR A 205 -54.24 62.94 32.45
C TYR A 205 -55.66 63.30 32.90
N PRO A 206 -55.82 64.32 33.76
CA PRO A 206 -57.13 64.88 34.08
C PRO A 206 -57.90 65.26 32.83
N GLU A 207 -59.23 65.08 32.83
CA GLU A 207 -60.09 65.29 31.66
C GLU A 207 -59.91 66.67 31.01
N ILE A 208 -59.70 67.71 31.85
CA ILE A 208 -59.43 69.08 31.41
C ILE A 208 -58.14 69.23 30.58
N LEU A 209 -57.17 68.34 30.75
CA LEU A 209 -55.91 68.35 30.01
C LEU A 209 -55.92 67.43 28.79
N ARG A 210 -56.84 66.47 28.70
CA ARG A 210 -56.90 65.51 27.57
C ARG A 210 -57.11 66.21 26.22
N GLN A 211 -57.93 67.25 26.19
CA GLN A 211 -58.13 68.05 24.97
C GLN A 211 -56.85 68.79 24.57
N ARG A 212 -56.14 69.35 25.53
CA ARG A 212 -54.85 70.00 25.31
C ARG A 212 -53.79 69.04 24.76
N LEU A 213 -53.74 67.81 25.26
CA LEU A 213 -52.84 66.79 24.70
C LEU A 213 -53.12 66.55 23.20
N LYS A 214 -54.39 66.42 22.83
CA LYS A 214 -54.81 66.09 21.45
C LYS A 214 -54.72 67.27 20.47
N GLU A 215 -55.06 68.47 20.92
CA GLU A 215 -55.20 69.64 20.03
C GLU A 215 -53.97 70.55 20.00
N GLU A 216 -53.13 70.52 21.04
CA GLU A 216 -51.93 71.37 21.15
C GLU A 216 -50.65 70.52 21.16
N ILE A 217 -50.50 69.64 22.15
CA ILE A 217 -49.21 68.99 22.43
C ILE A 217 -48.83 67.98 21.34
N PHE A 218 -49.70 67.02 21.01
CA PHE A 218 -49.38 66.04 19.95
C PHE A 218 -49.15 66.69 18.58
N PRO A 219 -49.98 67.65 18.12
CA PRO A 219 -49.69 68.38 16.89
C PRO A 219 -48.34 69.11 16.93
N ASP A 220 -47.97 69.72 18.05
CA ASP A 220 -46.67 70.37 18.20
C ASP A 220 -45.50 69.39 18.19
N VAL A 221 -45.62 68.23 18.84
CA VAL A 221 -44.60 67.16 18.75
C VAL A 221 -44.45 66.68 17.31
N MET A 222 -45.55 66.46 16.58
CA MET A 222 -45.49 66.04 15.17
C MET A 222 -44.88 67.10 14.25
N ARG A 223 -45.08 68.39 14.55
CA ARG A 223 -44.60 69.51 13.74
C ARG A 223 -43.16 69.93 14.08
N LEU A 224 -42.80 69.92 15.36
CA LEU A 224 -41.54 70.45 15.88
C LEU A 224 -40.55 69.35 16.31
N GLY A 225 -41.01 68.10 16.38
CA GLY A 225 -40.23 66.93 16.79
C GLY A 225 -40.03 66.78 18.29
N GLN A 226 -40.46 67.76 19.10
CA GLN A 226 -40.34 67.69 20.56
C GLN A 226 -41.27 68.71 21.25
N TRP A 227 -41.78 68.35 22.41
CA TRP A 227 -42.46 69.24 23.34
C TRP A 227 -41.94 69.03 24.76
N LYS A 228 -41.78 70.12 25.52
CA LYS A 228 -41.36 70.07 26.93
C LYS A 228 -42.19 71.04 27.76
N GLY A 229 -42.63 70.61 28.93
CA GLY A 229 -43.38 71.46 29.83
C GLY A 229 -43.83 70.75 31.10
N GLU A 230 -44.36 71.54 32.03
CA GLU A 230 -45.02 71.00 33.21
C GLU A 230 -46.44 70.56 32.86
N MET A 231 -46.80 69.36 33.30
CA MET A 231 -48.11 68.74 33.16
C MET A 231 -48.57 68.17 34.50
N MET A 232 -49.85 67.83 34.54
CA MET A 232 -50.44 67.12 35.67
C MET A 232 -50.84 65.73 35.19
N MET A 233 -50.26 64.70 35.78
CA MET A 233 -50.65 63.32 35.54
C MET A 233 -51.63 62.84 36.61
N LEU A 234 -52.51 61.94 36.22
CA LEU A 234 -53.51 61.27 37.03
C LEU A 234 -53.06 59.83 37.29
N THR A 235 -52.87 59.47 38.56
CA THR A 235 -52.57 58.09 38.97
C THR A 235 -53.81 57.20 38.91
N LYS A 236 -53.62 55.88 38.90
CA LYS A 236 -54.71 54.89 38.97
C LYS A 236 -55.68 55.14 40.13
N ASN A 237 -55.16 55.58 41.28
CA ASN A 237 -55.96 55.85 42.48
C ASN A 237 -56.59 57.25 42.49
N GLY A 238 -56.51 58.00 41.38
CA GLY A 238 -57.11 59.32 41.23
C GLY A 238 -56.30 60.47 41.83
N LYS A 239 -55.04 60.24 42.21
CA LYS A 239 -54.15 61.29 42.71
C LYS A 239 -53.59 62.08 41.52
N ILE A 240 -53.47 63.40 41.69
CA ILE A 240 -52.84 64.27 40.69
C ILE A 240 -51.41 64.54 41.12
N ILE A 241 -50.45 64.27 40.23
CA ILE A 241 -49.03 64.52 40.45
C ILE A 241 -48.50 65.52 39.41
N PRO A 242 -47.74 66.55 39.82
CA PRO A 242 -47.06 67.42 38.87
C PRO A 242 -45.87 66.70 38.25
N THR A 243 -45.75 66.77 36.94
CA THR A 243 -44.70 66.15 36.16
C THR A 243 -44.06 67.18 35.23
N TYR A 244 -42.76 67.07 35.00
CA TYR A 244 -42.11 67.77 33.91
C TYR A 244 -41.89 66.76 32.79
N GLU A 245 -42.57 66.96 31.68
CA GLU A 245 -42.63 66.00 30.58
C GLU A 245 -41.81 66.48 29.40
N ASN A 246 -41.18 65.51 28.74
CA ASN A 246 -40.46 65.70 27.50
C ASN A 246 -40.92 64.63 26.50
N ILE A 247 -41.68 65.04 25.50
CA ILE A 247 -42.33 64.18 24.52
C ILE A 247 -41.65 64.42 23.17
N PHE A 248 -41.23 63.36 22.49
CA PHE A 248 -40.51 63.40 21.21
C PHE A 248 -40.77 62.14 20.39
#